data_AF-A0A7Y7SUU4-F1
#
_entry.id   AF-A0A7Y7SUU4-F1
#
_cell.length_a   1.000
_cell.length_b   1.000
_cell.length_c   1.000
_cell.angle_alpha   90.00
_cell.angle_beta   90.00
_cell.angle_gamma   90.00
#
_symmetry.space_group_name_H-M   'P 1'
#
loop_
_entity.id
_entity.type
_entity.pdbx_description
1 polymer ?
#
loop_
_entity_poly.entity_id
_entity_poly.type
_entity_poly.pdbx_seq_one_letter_code
_entity_poly.pdbx_strand_id
1 'polypeptide(L)'
;FGLLALLIAFTFSGAATRMDARRTLIVAETNAMGTAWLRLDLLPVAHQPALRQDFRDYVDARIAYYRDLTDIERATRENARANALQLVIWKKAVASLQDMPTPTLGVSALQALNEMIDITTTRSVALETHP
;
A
#
# COMPACT_ATOMS: atom_id res chain seq x y z
N PHE A 1 -14.54 36.93 -23.06
CA PHE A 1 -13.26 36.28 -22.71
C PHE A 1 -13.11 35.95 -21.22
N GLY A 2 -13.68 36.72 -20.27
CA GLY A 2 -13.55 36.45 -18.82
C GLY A 2 -14.16 35.13 -18.33
N LEU A 3 -15.33 34.72 -18.84
CA LEU A 3 -15.98 33.45 -18.47
C LEU A 3 -15.18 32.21 -18.91
N LEU A 4 -14.60 32.24 -20.11
CA LEU A 4 -13.73 31.16 -20.60
C LEU A 4 -12.44 31.08 -19.78
N ALA A 5 -11.82 32.23 -19.47
CA ALA A 5 -10.63 32.29 -18.62
C ALA A 5 -10.92 31.78 -17.20
N LEU A 6 -12.10 32.06 -16.64
CA LEU A 6 -12.54 31.57 -15.34
C LEU A 6 -12.77 30.05 -15.33
N LEU A 7 -13.42 29.50 -16.37
CA LEU A 7 -13.59 28.06 -16.52
C LEU A 7 -12.24 27.33 -16.64
N ILE A 8 -11.31 27.88 -17.43
CA ILE A 8 -9.94 27.36 -17.54
C ILE A 8 -9.25 27.40 -16.17
N ALA A 9 -9.29 28.52 -15.45
CA ALA A 9 -8.71 28.63 -14.12
C ALA A 9 -9.29 27.62 -13.11
N PHE A 10 -10.61 27.40 -13.11
CA PHE A 10 -11.24 26.40 -12.24
C PHE A 10 -10.88 24.97 -12.60
N THR A 11 -10.82 24.62 -13.89
CA THR A 11 -10.39 23.29 -14.33
C THR A 11 -8.93 23.00 -13.96
N PHE A 12 -8.02 23.96 -14.10
CA PHE A 12 -6.63 23.83 -13.67
C PHE A 12 -6.49 23.74 -12.14
N SER A 13 -7.23 24.54 -11.38
CA SER A 13 -7.21 24.49 -9.90
C SER A 13 -7.73 23.14 -9.37
N GLY A 14 -8.82 22.62 -9.95
CA GLY A 14 -9.34 21.30 -9.62
C GLY A 14 -8.38 20.17 -9.99
N ALA A 15 -7.70 20.27 -11.13
CA ALA A 15 -6.69 19.29 -11.55
C ALA A 15 -5.44 19.30 -10.65
N ALA A 16 -4.95 20.47 -10.25
CA ALA A 16 -3.82 20.61 -9.34
C ALA A 16 -4.12 19.99 -7.97
N THR A 17 -5.28 20.30 -7.40
CA THR A 17 -5.73 19.76 -6.10
C THR A 17 -5.81 18.22 -6.12
N ARG A 18 -6.33 17.62 -7.20
CA ARG A 18 -6.37 16.16 -7.36
C ARG A 18 -4.98 15.54 -7.49
N MET A 19 -4.09 16.18 -8.24
CA MET A 19 -2.73 15.68 -8.41
C MET A 19 -1.97 15.69 -7.07
N ASP A 20 -2.14 16.73 -6.26
CA ASP A 20 -1.52 16.81 -4.93
C ASP A 20 -2.14 15.81 -3.93
N ALA A 21 -3.46 15.58 -3.98
CA ALA A 21 -4.10 14.52 -3.19
C ALA A 21 -3.55 13.13 -3.54
N ARG A 22 -3.41 12.84 -4.85
CA ARG A 22 -2.81 11.57 -5.32
C ARG A 22 -1.37 11.43 -4.84
N ARG A 23 -0.54 12.48 -4.96
CA ARG A 23 0.85 12.48 -4.48
C ARG A 23 0.93 12.21 -2.97
N THR A 24 0.09 12.87 -2.19
CA THR A 24 0.02 12.69 -0.73
C THR A 24 -0.25 11.24 -0.37
N LEU A 25 -1.23 10.60 -1.04
CA LEU A 25 -1.52 9.19 -0.83
C LEU A 25 -0.37 8.26 -1.26
N ILE A 26 0.39 8.60 -2.33
CA ILE A 26 1.54 7.79 -2.78
C ILE A 26 2.63 7.80 -1.71
N VAL A 27 2.94 8.99 -1.19
CA VAL A 27 3.94 9.16 -0.13
C VAL A 27 3.51 8.42 1.13
N ALA A 28 2.25 8.53 1.53
CA ALA A 28 1.72 7.82 2.69
C ALA A 28 1.83 6.29 2.55
N GLU A 29 1.46 5.72 1.40
CA GLU A 29 1.60 4.28 1.14
C GLU A 29 3.06 3.82 1.21
N THR A 30 3.95 4.57 0.55
CA THR A 30 5.38 4.23 0.51
C THR A 30 5.99 4.27 1.91
N ASN A 31 5.61 5.25 2.73
CA ASN A 31 6.09 5.37 4.11
C ASN A 31 5.54 4.25 5.01
N ALA A 32 4.27 3.88 4.86
CA ALA A 32 3.68 2.76 5.61
C ALA A 32 4.35 1.43 5.25
N MET A 33 4.56 1.17 3.96
CA MET A 33 5.29 -0.01 3.48
C MET A 33 6.74 -0.03 3.99
N GLY A 34 7.45 1.10 3.92
CA GLY A 34 8.82 1.22 4.43
C GLY A 34 8.91 0.98 5.95
N THR A 35 7.94 1.49 6.71
CA THR A 35 7.85 1.27 8.16
C THR A 35 7.58 -0.20 8.48
N ALA A 36 6.63 -0.82 7.78
CA ALA A 36 6.31 -2.24 7.94
C ALA A 36 7.52 -3.12 7.63
N TRP A 37 8.24 -2.83 6.54
CA TRP A 37 9.47 -3.54 6.16
C TRP A 37 10.55 -3.50 7.24
N LEU A 38 10.80 -2.34 7.84
CA LEU A 38 11.77 -2.18 8.93
C LEU A 38 11.33 -2.96 10.17
N ARG A 39 10.03 -2.95 10.50
CA ARG A 39 9.51 -3.65 11.68
C ARG A 39 9.44 -5.17 11.53
N LEU A 40 9.68 -5.72 10.33
CA LEU A 40 9.90 -7.17 10.20
C LEU A 40 11.11 -7.64 11.01
N ASP A 41 12.10 -6.77 11.28
CA ASP A 41 13.25 -7.09 12.14
C ASP A 41 12.87 -7.35 13.60
N LEU A 42 11.68 -6.91 14.03
CA LEU A 42 11.17 -7.16 15.38
C LEU A 42 10.65 -8.59 15.54
N LEU A 43 10.30 -9.28 14.45
CA LEU A 43 9.79 -10.64 14.49
C LEU A 43 10.93 -11.65 14.73
N PRO A 44 10.64 -12.88 15.19
CA PRO A 44 11.70 -13.86 15.44
C PRO A 44 12.49 -14.16 14.17
N VAL A 45 13.82 -14.21 14.30
CA VAL A 45 14.77 -14.30 13.18
C VAL A 45 14.47 -15.44 12.20
N ALA A 46 13.95 -16.57 12.71
CA ALA A 46 13.56 -17.72 11.89
C ALA A 46 12.45 -17.40 10.86
N HIS A 47 11.56 -16.46 11.15
CA HIS A 47 10.42 -16.10 10.30
C HIS A 47 10.73 -14.97 9.31
N GLN A 48 11.75 -14.15 9.59
CA GLN A 48 12.06 -12.94 8.83
C GLN A 48 12.36 -13.20 7.34
N PRO A 49 13.16 -14.21 6.93
CA PRO A 49 13.52 -14.39 5.53
C PRO A 49 12.32 -14.67 4.63
N ALA A 50 11.41 -15.54 5.07
CA ALA A 50 10.20 -15.89 4.34
C ALA A 50 9.26 -14.69 4.22
N LEU A 51 9.02 -13.99 5.34
CA LEU A 51 8.20 -12.78 5.37
C LEU A 51 8.75 -11.68 4.47
N ARG A 52 10.07 -11.46 4.47
CA ARG A 52 10.72 -10.48 3.60
C ARG A 52 10.58 -10.86 2.12
N GLN A 53 10.56 -12.15 1.78
CA GLN A 53 10.31 -12.57 0.40
C GLN A 53 8.87 -12.29 -0.01
N ASP A 54 7.89 -12.71 0.80
CA ASP A 54 6.47 -12.43 0.51
C ASP A 54 6.21 -10.92 0.38
N PHE A 55 6.88 -10.10 1.22
CA PHE A 55 6.77 -8.65 1.19
C PHE A 55 7.35 -8.05 -0.09
N ARG A 56 8.50 -8.55 -0.59
CA ARG A 56 9.04 -8.14 -1.89
C ARG A 56 8.09 -8.48 -3.03
N ASP A 57 7.58 -9.72 -3.04
CA ASP A 57 6.63 -10.16 -4.06
C ASP A 57 5.34 -9.33 -4.03
N TYR A 58 4.91 -8.90 -2.82
CA TYR A 58 3.77 -8.01 -2.63
C TYR A 58 4.04 -6.63 -3.24
N VAL A 59 5.20 -6.02 -2.94
CA VAL A 59 5.58 -4.73 -3.51
C VAL A 59 5.70 -4.81 -5.03
N ASP A 60 6.26 -5.89 -5.58
CA ASP A 60 6.35 -6.10 -7.02
C ASP A 60 4.96 -6.17 -7.67
N ALA A 61 4.00 -6.88 -7.05
CA ALA A 61 2.61 -6.92 -7.51
C ALA A 61 1.94 -5.54 -7.45
N ARG A 62 2.18 -4.76 -6.38
CA ARG A 62 1.65 -3.38 -6.25
C ARG A 62 2.23 -2.44 -7.30
N ILE A 63 3.53 -2.54 -7.58
CA ILE A 63 4.18 -1.77 -8.65
C ILE A 63 3.58 -2.16 -10.00
N ALA A 64 3.39 -3.46 -10.26
CA ALA A 64 2.81 -3.95 -11.50
C ALA A 64 1.36 -3.48 -11.68
N TYR A 65 0.56 -3.46 -10.62
CA TYR A 65 -0.80 -2.90 -10.61
C TYR A 65 -0.82 -1.42 -11.00
N TYR A 66 0.04 -0.60 -10.41
CA TYR A 66 0.07 0.85 -10.68
C TYR A 66 0.80 1.25 -11.97
N ARG A 67 1.53 0.33 -12.62
CA ARG A 67 2.34 0.63 -13.81
C ARG A 67 1.50 0.98 -15.04
N ASP A 68 0.43 0.22 -15.27
CA ASP A 68 -0.47 0.43 -16.40
C ASP A 68 -1.90 0.07 -16.01
N LEU A 69 -2.68 1.11 -15.67
CA LEU A 69 -4.09 0.97 -15.30
C LEU A 69 -5.02 0.90 -16.53
N THR A 70 -4.48 1.02 -17.75
CA THR A 70 -5.27 0.90 -18.99
C THR A 70 -5.45 -0.56 -19.41
N ASP A 71 -4.48 -1.43 -19.06
CA ASP A 71 -4.62 -2.88 -19.14
C ASP A 71 -5.38 -3.42 -17.92
N ILE A 72 -6.72 -3.36 -18.00
CA ILE A 72 -7.62 -3.71 -16.89
C ILE A 72 -7.44 -5.16 -16.43
N GLU A 73 -7.24 -6.09 -17.36
CA GLU A 73 -7.11 -7.51 -17.02
C GLU A 73 -5.83 -7.75 -16.23
N ARG A 74 -4.70 -7.18 -16.69
CA ARG A 74 -3.44 -7.23 -15.95
C ARG A 74 -3.54 -6.54 -14.60
N ALA A 75 -4.10 -5.34 -14.55
CA ALA A 75 -4.26 -4.61 -13.29
C ALA A 75 -5.07 -5.42 -12.27
N THR A 76 -6.17 -6.04 -12.71
CA THR A 76 -7.02 -6.88 -11.85
C THR A 76 -6.25 -8.10 -11.32
N ARG A 77 -5.47 -8.79 -12.18
CA ARG A 77 -4.64 -9.93 -11.75
C ARG A 77 -3.58 -9.54 -10.73
N GLU A 78 -2.86 -8.43 -10.97
CA GLU A 78 -1.80 -7.97 -10.05
C GLU A 78 -2.38 -7.45 -8.73
N ASN A 79 -3.56 -6.82 -8.76
CA ASN A 79 -4.26 -6.43 -7.54
C ASN A 79 -4.70 -7.66 -6.72
N ALA A 80 -5.25 -8.68 -7.36
CA ALA A 80 -5.60 -9.93 -6.70
C ALA A 80 -4.37 -10.63 -6.10
N ARG A 81 -3.25 -10.65 -6.83
CA ARG A 81 -1.98 -11.18 -6.35
C ARG A 81 -1.49 -10.41 -5.12
N ALA A 82 -1.52 -9.07 -5.15
CA ALA A 82 -1.13 -8.25 -4.01
C ALA A 82 -2.00 -8.52 -2.79
N ASN A 83 -3.33 -8.63 -2.96
CA ASN A 83 -4.26 -8.95 -1.86
C ASN A 83 -3.99 -10.32 -1.26
N ALA A 84 -3.70 -11.33 -2.08
CA ALA A 84 -3.34 -12.66 -1.62
C ALA A 84 -2.03 -12.65 -0.80
N LEU A 85 -1.00 -11.96 -1.29
CA LEU A 85 0.29 -11.85 -0.59
C LEU A 85 0.16 -11.08 0.71
N GLN A 86 -0.63 -10.00 0.74
CA GLN A 86 -0.94 -9.25 1.95
C GLN A 86 -1.54 -10.16 3.05
N LEU A 87 -2.46 -11.05 2.69
CA LEU A 87 -3.04 -12.01 3.62
C LEU A 87 -2.01 -13.06 4.10
N VAL A 88 -1.12 -13.51 3.21
CA VAL A 88 -0.03 -14.43 3.56
C VAL A 88 0.92 -13.78 4.56
N ILE A 89 1.35 -12.54 4.31
CA ILE A 89 2.21 -11.76 5.20
C ILE A 89 1.56 -11.60 6.57
N TRP A 90 0.28 -11.20 6.61
CA TRP A 90 -0.47 -11.06 7.86
C TRP A 90 -0.50 -12.36 8.67
N LYS A 91 -0.89 -13.46 8.03
CA LYS A 91 -0.98 -14.78 8.69
C LYS A 91 0.38 -15.25 9.24
N LYS A 92 1.45 -15.09 8.46
CA LYS A 92 2.81 -15.47 8.88
C LYS A 92 3.30 -14.58 10.03
N ALA A 93 3.03 -13.27 9.98
CA ALA A 93 3.38 -12.36 11.07
C ALA A 93 2.64 -12.72 12.37
N VAL A 94 1.34 -12.99 12.30
CA VAL A 94 0.55 -13.44 13.48
C VAL A 94 1.06 -14.78 14.01
N ALA A 95 1.33 -15.75 13.14
CA ALA A 95 1.85 -17.06 13.56
C ALA A 95 3.22 -16.92 14.26
N SER A 96 4.08 -16.02 13.77
CA SER A 96 5.40 -15.79 14.35
C SER A 96 5.36 -15.23 15.79
N LEU A 97 4.21 -14.69 16.24
CA LEU A 97 4.07 -14.21 17.61
C LEU A 97 4.16 -15.32 18.66
N GLN A 98 3.87 -16.57 18.29
CA GLN A 98 3.99 -17.70 19.21
C GLN A 98 5.44 -17.97 19.63
N ASP A 99 6.40 -17.58 18.79
CA ASP A 99 7.83 -17.77 19.01
C ASP A 99 8.51 -16.50 19.54
N MET A 100 7.75 -15.46 19.89
CA MET A 100 8.30 -14.18 20.32
C MET A 100 8.73 -14.22 21.79
N PRO A 101 10.01 -13.91 22.10
CA PRO A 101 10.48 -13.75 23.47
C PRO A 101 9.81 -12.56 24.18
N THR A 102 9.39 -11.54 23.41
CA THR A 102 8.79 -10.31 23.92
C THR A 102 7.56 -9.94 23.06
N PRO A 103 6.34 -10.37 23.45
CA PRO A 103 5.14 -10.20 22.65
C PRO A 103 4.81 -8.73 22.27
N THR A 104 5.20 -7.76 23.10
CA THR A 104 4.95 -6.34 22.86
C THR A 104 5.67 -5.80 21.62
N LEU A 105 6.85 -6.32 21.28
CA LEU A 105 7.55 -5.95 20.04
C LEU A 105 6.81 -6.44 18.79
N GLY A 106 6.11 -7.57 18.90
CA GLY A 106 5.33 -8.16 17.82
C GLY A 106 4.08 -7.35 17.51
N VAL A 107 3.45 -6.75 18.52
CA VAL A 107 2.32 -5.83 18.34
C VAL A 107 2.71 -4.63 17.47
N SER A 108 3.91 -4.06 17.68
CA SER A 108 4.41 -2.93 16.88
C SER A 108 4.58 -3.31 15.40
N ALA A 109 5.04 -4.53 15.11
CA ALA A 109 5.13 -5.04 13.73
C ALA A 109 3.75 -5.25 13.10
N LEU A 110 2.80 -5.84 13.84
CA LEU A 110 1.42 -6.01 13.36
C LEU A 110 0.71 -4.68 13.11
N GLN A 111 0.93 -3.67 13.95
CA GLN A 111 0.37 -2.32 13.74
C GLN A 111 0.86 -1.71 12.43
N ALA A 112 2.17 -1.77 12.14
CA ALA A 112 2.69 -1.24 10.89
C ALA A 112 2.20 -2.02 9.66
N LEU A 113 2.04 -3.34 9.78
CA LEU A 113 1.42 -4.14 8.72
C LEU A 113 -0.05 -3.75 8.52
N ASN A 114 -0.80 -3.45 9.58
CA ASN A 114 -2.17 -2.98 9.48
C ASN A 114 -2.26 -1.60 8.81
N GLU A 115 -1.40 -0.65 9.17
CA GLU A 115 -1.35 0.66 8.53
C GLU A 115 -1.04 0.56 7.03
N MET A 116 -0.15 -0.34 6.63
CA MET A 116 0.12 -0.66 5.23
C MET A 116 -1.14 -1.20 4.52
N ILE A 117 -1.90 -2.08 5.17
CA ILE A 117 -3.15 -2.62 4.63
C ILE A 117 -4.19 -1.50 4.45
N ASP A 118 -4.35 -0.64 5.44
CA ASP A 118 -5.37 0.42 5.43
C ASP A 118 -5.11 1.47 4.34
N ILE A 119 -3.85 1.88 4.16
CA ILE A 119 -3.51 2.89 3.14
C ILE A 119 -3.68 2.35 1.71
N THR A 120 -3.46 1.06 1.49
CA THR A 120 -3.67 0.43 0.17
C THR A 120 -5.16 0.38 -0.21
N THR A 121 -6.03 0.15 0.77
CA THR A 121 -7.49 0.22 0.61
C THR A 121 -7.93 1.64 0.30
N THR A 122 -7.43 2.62 1.06
CA THR A 122 -7.72 4.06 0.86
C THR A 122 -7.37 4.51 -0.55
N ARG A 123 -6.22 4.07 -1.08
CA ARG A 123 -5.79 4.40 -2.44
C ARG A 123 -6.62 3.73 -3.53
N SER A 124 -7.07 2.50 -3.29
CA SER A 124 -7.90 1.77 -4.25
C SER A 124 -9.27 2.43 -4.38
N VAL A 125 -9.91 2.78 -3.26
CA VAL A 125 -11.18 3.53 -3.25
C VAL A 125 -11.02 4.90 -3.90
N ALA A 126 -9.93 5.62 -3.63
CA ALA A 126 -9.66 6.89 -4.29
C ALA A 126 -9.61 6.71 -5.82
N LEU A 127 -8.96 5.66 -6.34
CA LEU A 127 -8.94 5.39 -7.78
C LEU A 127 -10.32 5.05 -8.38
N GLU A 128 -11.16 4.29 -7.66
CA GLU A 128 -12.49 3.87 -8.13
C GLU A 128 -13.55 4.97 -8.06
N THR A 129 -13.47 5.88 -7.08
CA THR A 129 -14.46 6.95 -6.86
C THR A 129 -14.21 8.21 -7.71
N HIS A 130 -13.42 8.09 -8.78
CA HIS A 130 -13.08 9.19 -9.67
C HIS A 130 -13.73 9.02 -11.07
N PRO A 131 -14.86 9.70 -11.37
CA PRO A 131 -15.38 9.87 -12.73
C PRO A 131 -14.55 10.83 -13.58
#